data_AF-A0A531M5J5-F1
#
_entry.id   AF-A0A531M5J5-F1
#
_cell.length_a   1.000
_cell.length_b   1.000
_cell.length_c   1.000
_cell.angle_alpha   90.00
_cell.angle_beta   90.00
_cell.angle_gamma   90.00
#
_symmetry.space_group_name_H-M   'P 1'
#
loop_
_entity.id
_entity.type
_entity.pdbx_description
1 polymer ?
#
loop_
_entity_poly.entity_id
_entity_poly.type
_entity_poly.pdbx_seq_one_letter_code
_entity_poly.pdbx_strand_id
1 'polypeptide(L)' 'MVSTKLIANAESAAEFLMLMGNEKRLLIMSYLIDGEMSVGAIAEKVMLSQSALSQHLAKLRALDLVDTRRDRQ' A
#
# COMPACT_ATOMS: atom_id res chain seq x y z
N MET A 1 28.71 5.98 -10.89
CA MET A 1 28.77 4.72 -10.12
C MET A 1 27.54 4.64 -9.25
N VAL A 2 26.77 3.56 -9.33
CA VAL A 2 25.66 3.31 -8.41
C VAL A 2 26.25 3.10 -7.02
N SER A 3 25.71 3.79 -6.01
CA SER A 3 26.21 3.72 -4.63
C SER A 3 26.27 2.26 -4.14
N THR A 4 27.37 1.86 -3.51
CA THR A 4 27.54 0.53 -2.90
C THR A 4 26.44 0.19 -1.90
N LYS A 5 25.86 1.23 -1.26
CA LYS A 5 24.71 1.10 -0.36
C LYS A 5 23.42 0.72 -1.09
N LEU A 6 23.28 1.15 -2.34
CA LEU A 6 22.14 0.84 -3.21
C LEU A 6 22.24 -0.61 -3.73
N ILE A 7 23.46 -1.10 -3.99
CA ILE A 7 23.73 -2.51 -4.33
C ILE A 7 23.47 -3.42 -3.12
N ALA A 8 23.92 -3.03 -1.91
CA ALA A 8 23.70 -3.80 -0.69
C ALA A 8 22.21 -3.97 -0.34
N ASN A 9 21.37 -2.99 -0.71
CA ASN A 9 19.94 -3.02 -0.47
C ASN A 9 19.12 -3.42 -1.71
N ALA A 10 19.76 -3.85 -2.79
CA ALA A 10 19.10 -4.06 -4.08
C ALA A 10 18.01 -5.14 -4.02
N GLU A 11 18.22 -6.20 -3.22
CA GLU A 11 17.25 -7.27 -3.04
C GLU A 11 16.00 -6.77 -2.32
N SER A 12 16.14 -6.12 -1.16
CA SER A 12 15.01 -5.53 -0.43
C SER A 12 14.30 -4.44 -1.23
N ALA A 13 15.05 -3.64 -2.00
CA ALA A 13 14.48 -2.64 -2.90
C ALA A 13 13.68 -3.29 -4.04
N ALA A 14 14.18 -4.39 -4.62
CA ALA A 14 13.47 -5.13 -5.66
C ALA A 14 12.19 -5.77 -5.14
N GLU A 15 12.23 -6.36 -3.93
CA GLU A 15 11.04 -6.92 -3.28
C GLU A 15 10.00 -5.83 -3.01
N PHE A 16 10.43 -4.69 -2.46
CA PHE A 16 9.57 -3.54 -2.25
C PHE A 16 8.93 -3.06 -3.56
N LEU A 17 9.72 -2.90 -4.62
CA LEU A 17 9.23 -2.43 -5.92
C LEU A 17 8.29 -3.45 -6.58
N MET A 18 8.57 -4.75 -6.46
CA MET A 18 7.68 -5.81 -6.93
C MET A 18 6.34 -5.76 -6.20
N LEU A 19 6.36 -5.53 -4.89
CA LEU A 19 5.15 -5.34 -4.11
C LEU A 19 4.45 -4.01 -4.47
N MET A 20 5.16 -2.91 -4.70
CA MET A 20 4.55 -1.63 -5.04
C MET A 20 4.09 -1.51 -6.49
N GLY A 21 4.61 -2.32 -7.40
CA GLY A 21 4.29 -2.37 -8.83
C GLY A 21 2.89 -2.89 -9.17
N ASN A 22 1.89 -2.63 -8.32
CA ASN A 22 0.50 -2.98 -8.53
C ASN A 22 -0.36 -1.72 -8.55
N GLU A 23 -1.07 -1.53 -9.66
CA GLU A 23 -1.93 -0.37 -9.92
C GLU A 23 -2.87 -0.03 -8.75
N LYS A 24 -3.58 -1.04 -8.21
CA LYS A 24 -4.56 -0.81 -7.13
C LYS A 24 -3.89 -0.37 -5.83
N ARG A 25 -2.70 -0.88 -5.51
CA ARG A 25 -1.95 -0.41 -4.33
C ARG A 25 -1.48 1.03 -4.48
N LEU A 26 -1.02 1.41 -5.67
CA LEU A 26 -0.63 2.80 -5.94
C LEU A 26 -1.83 3.76 -5.82
N LEU A 27 -2.99 3.38 -6.35
CA LEU A 27 -4.23 4.17 -6.20
C LEU A 27 -4.69 4.29 -4.74
N ILE A 28 -4.63 3.19 -3.97
CA ILE A 28 -4.96 3.24 -2.53
C ILE A 28 -4.03 4.23 -1.82
N MET A 29 -2.72 4.16 -2.07
CA MET A 29 -1.74 5.07 -1.47
C MET A 29 -1.96 6.52 -1.89
N SER A 30 -2.30 6.79 -3.16
CA SER A 30 -2.56 8.15 -3.63
C SER A 30 -3.78 8.79 -2.98
N TYR A 31 -4.79 7.99 -2.59
CA TYR A 31 -5.92 8.54 -1.83
C TYR A 31 -5.59 8.75 -0.35
N LEU A 32 -4.77 7.87 0.23
CA LEU A 32 -4.38 7.96 1.64
C LEU A 32 -3.33 9.05 1.91
N ILE A 33 -2.58 9.49 0.90
CA ILE A 33 -1.64 10.62 1.05
C ILE A 33 -2.37 11.94 1.32
N ASP A 34 -3.61 12.06 0.84
CA ASP A 34 -4.46 13.24 1.01
C ASP A 34 -5.21 13.24 2.36
N GLY A 35 -5.27 12.08 3.04
CA GLY A 35 -5.86 11.97 4.37
C GLY A 35 -6.38 10.57 4.73
N GLU A 36 -6.78 10.41 6.00
CA GLU A 36 -7.41 9.19 6.50
C GLU A 36 -8.76 8.95 5.78
N MET A 37 -9.01 7.71 5.38
CA MET A 37 -10.23 7.31 4.68
C MET A 37 -10.79 6.00 5.21
N SER A 38 -12.11 5.86 5.19
CA SER A 38 -12.76 4.59 5.51
C SER A 38 -12.50 3.54 4.43
N VAL A 39 -12.44 2.27 4.83
CA VAL A 39 -12.26 1.14 3.90
C VAL A 39 -13.39 1.11 2.84
N GLY A 40 -14.62 1.48 3.21
CA GLY A 40 -15.75 1.64 2.29
C GLY A 40 -15.46 2.66 1.17
N ALA A 41 -15.08 3.88 1.56
CA ALA A 41 -14.82 4.96 0.61
C ALA A 41 -13.64 4.65 -0.33
N ILE A 42 -12.59 3.99 0.18
CA ILE A 42 -11.48 3.54 -0.67
C ILE A 42 -11.97 2.51 -1.69
N ALA A 43 -12.76 1.51 -1.27
CA ALA A 43 -13.24 0.43 -2.13
C ALA A 43 -14.03 0.96 -3.34
N GLU A 44 -14.89 1.95 -3.11
CA GLU A 44 -15.64 2.64 -4.16
C GLU A 44 -14.70 3.38 -5.13
N LYS A 45 -13.76 4.17 -4.62
CA LYS A 45 -12.82 4.95 -5.44
C LYS A 45 -11.89 4.10 -6.31
N VAL A 46 -11.49 2.92 -5.83
CA VAL A 46 -10.59 2.02 -6.58
C VAL A 46 -11.33 0.92 -7.34
N MET A 47 -12.67 0.90 -7.27
CA MET A 47 -13.58 -0.08 -7.87
C MET A 47 -13.22 -1.52 -7.49
N LEU A 48 -13.08 -1.78 -6.19
CA LEU A 48 -12.79 -3.10 -5.64
C LEU A 48 -13.89 -3.57 -4.70
N SER A 49 -14.05 -4.89 -4.60
CA SER A 49 -14.80 -5.47 -3.50
C SER A 49 -14.07 -5.24 -2.17
N GLN A 50 -14.81 -5.28 -1.06
CA GLN A 50 -14.24 -5.20 0.29
C GLN A 50 -13.20 -6.30 0.55
N SER A 51 -13.41 -7.52 0.03
CA SER A 51 -12.45 -8.62 0.20
C SER A 51 -11.16 -8.38 -0.58
N ALA A 52 -11.26 -7.93 -1.83
CA ALA A 52 -10.09 -7.60 -2.64
C ALA A 52 -9.30 -6.44 -2.02
N LEU A 53 -9.98 -5.36 -1.61
CA LEU A 53 -9.35 -4.24 -0.93
C LEU A 53 -8.65 -4.69 0.37
N SER A 54 -9.30 -5.52 1.18
CA SER A 54 -8.72 -6.03 2.43
C SER A 54 -7.41 -6.79 2.18
N GLN A 55 -7.30 -7.54 1.08
CA GLN A 55 -6.05 -8.21 0.71
C GLN A 55 -4.95 -7.21 0.31
N HIS A 56 -5.29 -6.14 -0.42
CA HIS A 56 -4.34 -5.08 -0.73
C HIS A 56 -3.87 -4.35 0.53
N LEU A 57 -4.79 -3.98 1.43
CA LEU A 57 -4.49 -3.34 2.71
C LEU A 57 -3.65 -4.25 3.62
N ALA A 58 -3.89 -5.56 3.62
CA ALA A 58 -3.05 -6.50 4.37
C ALA A 58 -1.59 -6.48 3.89
N LYS A 59 -1.36 -6.45 2.57
CA LYS A 59 -0.01 -6.37 1.99
C LYS A 59 0.66 -5.02 2.29
N LEU A 60 -0.09 -3.93 2.18
CA LEU A 60 0.42 -2.59 2.49
C LEU A 60 0.79 -2.45 3.98
N ARG A 61 -0.02 -3.02 4.88
CA ARG A 61 0.29 -3.08 6.32
C ARG A 61 1.50 -3.95 6.63
N ALA A 62 1.68 -5.07 5.94
CA ALA A 62 2.85 -5.93 6.13
C ALA A 62 4.18 -5.25 5.75
N LEU A 63 4.10 -4.14 5.00
CA LEU A 63 5.23 -3.29 4.64
C LEU A 63 5.27 -1.98 5.43
N ASP A 64 4.45 -1.83 6.47
CA ASP A 64 4.30 -0.62 7.28
C ASP A 64 4.00 0.65 6.45
N LEU A 65 3.32 0.49 5.30
CA LEU A 65 3.00 1.61 4.40
C LEU A 65 1.69 2.31 4.74
N VAL A 66 0.80 1.63 5.47
CA VAL A 66 -0.49 2.17 5.90
C VAL A 66 -0.75 1.72 7.33
N ASP A 67 -1.45 2.57 8.08
CA ASP A 67 -1.98 2.21 9.39
C ASP A 67 -3.51 2.07 9.33
N THR A 68 -4.09 1.38 10.31
CA THR A 68 -5.54 1.20 10.40
C THR A 68 -6.03 1.58 11.78
N ARG A 69 -6.91 2.59 11.84
CA ARG A 69 -7.67 2.89 13.06
C ARG A 69 -8.96 2.10 13.08
N ARG A 70 -9.23 1.41 14.19
CA ARG A 70 -10.59 0.92 14.47
C ARG A 70 -11.34 2.04 15.15
N ASP A 71 -12.33 2.60 14.44
CA ASP A 71 -13.33 3.42 15.09
C ASP A 71 -14.34 2.49 15.77
N ARG A 72 -14.44 2.57 17.10
CA ARG A 72 -15.47 1.86 17.86
C ARG A 72 -16.59 2.86 18.12
N GLN A 73 -17.65 2.78 17.32
CA GLN A 73 -18.99 3.21 17.71
C GLN A 73 -19.78 1.99 18.16
#